data_AF-A9KVL1-F1
#
_entry.id   AF-A9KVL1-F1
#
_cell.length_a   1.000
_cell.length_b   1.000
_cell.length_c   1.000
_cell.angle_alpha   90.00
_cell.angle_beta   90.00
_cell.angle_gamma   90.00
#
_symmetry.space_group_name_H-M   'P 1'
#
loop_
_entity.id
_entity.type
_entity.pdbx_description
1 polymer ?
#
loop_
_entity_poly.entity_id
_entity_poly.type
_entity_poly.pdbx_seq_one_letter_code
_entity_poly.pdbx_strand_id
1 'polypeptide(L)' 'MLSPCVARCGLNDEDYCMGCFRHIDEIVSWRTSSEAQQAAICQQLPARKALFEGSENQHILSRDKWLAAEARLTDKD' A
#
# COMPACT_ATOMS: atom_id res chain seq x y z
N MET A 1 -2.87 -5.36 -15.37
CA MET A 1 -2.04 -6.14 -14.42
C MET A 1 -2.92 -6.69 -13.28
N LEU A 2 -2.65 -7.90 -12.77
CA LEU A 2 -3.36 -8.43 -11.59
C LEU A 2 -2.92 -7.68 -10.33
N SER A 3 -3.87 -7.30 -9.48
CA SER A 3 -3.56 -6.64 -8.20
C SER A 3 -2.81 -7.61 -7.26
N PRO A 4 -1.76 -7.17 -6.55
CA PRO A 4 -1.01 -8.01 -5.61
C PRO A 4 -1.76 -8.24 -4.28
N CYS A 5 -3.03 -7.83 -4.20
CA CYS A 5 -3.84 -7.95 -2.99
C CYS A 5 -4.14 -9.42 -2.65
N VAL A 6 -3.89 -9.80 -1.39
CA VAL A 6 -4.20 -11.12 -0.84
C VAL A 6 -5.43 -11.11 0.10
N ALA A 7 -6.24 -10.05 0.03
CA ALA A 7 -7.44 -9.84 0.85
C ALA A 7 -7.21 -9.91 2.38
N ARG A 8 -5.98 -9.62 2.82
CA ARG A 8 -5.61 -9.53 4.25
C ARG A 8 -5.07 -8.14 4.53
N CYS A 9 -5.98 -7.20 4.77
CA CYS A 9 -5.63 -5.81 5.04
C CYS A 9 -5.26 -5.61 6.50
N GLY A 10 -4.17 -4.90 6.71
CA GLY A 10 -3.78 -4.28 7.97
C GLY A 10 -2.37 -3.72 7.80
N LEU A 11 -2.09 -2.64 8.52
CA LEU A 11 -0.93 -1.79 8.31
C LEU A 11 0.08 -1.95 9.45
N ASN A 12 1.37 -1.83 9.13
CA ASN A 12 2.38 -1.53 10.14
C ASN A 12 2.39 -0.03 10.51
N ASP A 13 3.27 0.38 11.41
CA ASP A 13 3.42 1.78 11.83
C ASP A 13 3.81 2.74 10.69
N GLU A 14 4.43 2.21 9.64
CA GLU A 14 4.84 2.94 8.44
C GLU A 14 3.78 2.91 7.33
N ASP A 15 2.52 2.54 7.64
CA ASP A 15 1.39 2.50 6.71
C ASP A 15 1.56 1.55 5.50
N TYR A 16 2.43 0.54 5.62
CA TYR A 16 2.52 -0.57 4.68
C TYR A 16 1.55 -1.69 5.04
N CYS A 17 0.83 -2.22 4.06
CA CYS A 17 -0.05 -3.35 4.26
C CYS A 17 0.74 -4.65 4.48
N MET A 18 0.57 -5.32 5.61
CA MET A 18 1.29 -6.56 5.97
C MET A 18 0.77 -7.81 5.22
N GLY A 19 -0.22 -7.65 4.34
CA GLY A 19 -0.65 -8.69 3.40
C GLY A 19 -0.03 -8.53 2.00
N CYS A 20 -0.13 -7.33 1.42
CA CYS A 20 0.29 -7.09 0.02
C CYS A 20 1.53 -6.20 -0.12
N PHE A 21 2.07 -5.69 0.98
CA PHE A 21 3.29 -4.86 1.08
C PHE A 21 3.27 -3.54 0.29
N ARG A 22 2.08 -3.11 -0.15
CA ARG A 22 1.85 -1.77 -0.69
C ARG A 22 1.69 -0.77 0.45
N HIS A 23 2.22 0.42 0.25
CA HIS A 23 1.92 1.57 1.11
C HIS A 23 0.46 2.00 0.91
N ILE A 24 -0.19 2.57 1.92
CA ILE A 24 -1.58 3.00 1.81
C ILE A 24 -1.82 3.98 0.64
N ASP A 25 -0.87 4.87 0.35
CA ASP A 25 -0.96 5.80 -0.79
C ASP A 25 -1.09 5.03 -2.11
N GLU A 26 -0.34 3.94 -2.29
CA GLU A 26 -0.38 3.09 -3.47
C GLU A 26 -1.67 2.26 -3.53
N ILE A 27 -2.28 1.95 -2.38
CA ILE A 27 -3.57 1.26 -2.31
C ILE A 27 -4.68 2.20 -2.76
N VAL A 28 -4.68 3.44 -2.26
CA VAL A 28 -5.66 4.48 -2.59
C VAL A 28 -5.56 4.88 -4.06
N SER A 29 -4.34 5.12 -4.57
CA SER A 29 -4.13 5.53 -5.96
C SER A 29 -4.20 4.39 -6.97
N TRP A 30 -4.35 3.13 -6.55
CA TRP A 30 -4.13 1.97 -7.42
C TRP A 30 -4.97 2.00 -8.70
N ARG A 31 -6.27 2.34 -8.57
CA ARG A 31 -7.20 2.36 -9.70
C ARG A 31 -6.91 3.47 -10.72
N THR A 32 -6.28 4.56 -10.29
CA THR A 32 -5.94 5.71 -11.14
C THR A 32 -4.49 5.67 -11.62
N SER A 33 -3.66 4.79 -11.05
CA SER A 33 -2.27 4.59 -11.45
C SER A 33 -2.18 3.93 -12.83
N SER A 34 -1.27 4.42 -13.66
CA SER A 34 -0.93 3.82 -14.96
C SER A 34 -0.35 2.42 -14.82
N GLU A 35 -0.36 1.64 -15.90
CA GLU A 35 0.23 0.29 -15.89
C GLU A 35 1.72 0.30 -15.54
N ALA A 36 2.46 1.32 -15.99
CA ALA A 36 3.87 1.48 -15.65
C ALA A 36 4.08 1.73 -14.14
N GLN A 37 3.25 2.57 -13.52
CA GLN A 37 3.27 2.80 -12.08
C GLN A 37 2.89 1.54 -11.31
N GLN A 38 1.83 0.83 -11.73
CA GLN A 38 1.43 -0.44 -11.13
C GLN A 38 2.54 -1.48 -11.20
N ALA A 39 3.23 -1.58 -12.35
CA ALA A 39 4.37 -2.48 -12.52
C ALA A 39 5.55 -2.10 -11.61
N ALA A 40 5.88 -0.81 -11.51
CA ALA A 40 6.95 -0.32 -10.65
C ALA A 40 6.65 -0.58 -9.16
N ILE A 41 5.40 -0.45 -8.72
CA ILE A 41 4.96 -0.80 -7.36
C ILE A 41 5.16 -2.30 -7.14
N CYS A 42 4.65 -3.14 -8.04
CA CYS A 42 4.76 -4.60 -7.94
C CYS A 42 6.22 -5.10 -7.87
N GLN A 43 7.14 -4.46 -8.59
CA GLN A 43 8.57 -4.79 -8.56
C GLN A 43 9.22 -4.52 -7.20
N GLN A 44 8.69 -3.59 -6.40
CA GLN A 44 9.22 -3.26 -5.07
C GLN A 44 8.73 -4.20 -3.97
N LEU A 45 7.60 -4.90 -4.18
CA LEU A 45 6.95 -5.71 -3.15
C LEU A 45 7.83 -6.85 -2.59
N PRO A 46 8.63 -7.58 -3.39
CA PRO A 46 9.52 -8.61 -2.85
C PRO A 46 10.54 -8.05 -1.86
N ALA A 47 11.12 -6.89 -2.16
CA ALA A 47 12.09 -6.23 -1.29
C ALA A 47 11.43 -5.74 0.01
N ARG A 48 10.23 -5.13 -0.09
CA ARG A 48 9.44 -4.70 1.08
C ARG A 48 9.01 -5.88 1.94
N LYS A 49 8.62 -6.99 1.32
CA LYS A 49 8.29 -8.23 2.04
C LYS A 49 9.48 -8.73 2.87
N ALA A 50 10.67 -8.73 2.29
CA ALA A 50 11.88 -9.14 3.01
C ALA A 50 12.24 -8.15 4.14
N LEU A 51 12.01 -6.86 3.94
CA LEU A 51 12.24 -5.82 4.95
C LEU A 51 11.28 -5.93 6.15
N PHE A 52 10.01 -6.22 5.88
CA PHE A 52 8.94 -6.28 6.89
C PHE A 52 8.61 -7.70 7.32
N GLU A 53 9.49 -8.67 7.05
CA GLU A 53 9.28 -10.05 7.49
C GLU A 53 9.26 -10.10 9.03
N GLY A 54 8.12 -10.53 9.59
CA GLY A 54 7.90 -10.53 11.04
C GLY A 54 7.39 -9.21 11.63
N SER A 55 7.14 -8.18 10.83
CA SER A 55 6.50 -6.95 11.31
C SER A 55 5.06 -7.18 11.76
N GLU A 56 4.62 -6.41 12.77
CA GLU A 56 3.28 -6.53 13.33
C GLU A 56 2.21 -5.94 12.40
N ASN A 57 1.11 -6.69 12.27
CA ASN A 57 -0.08 -6.25 11.54
C ASN A 57 -1.03 -5.51 12.51
N GLN A 58 -0.64 -4.31 12.89
CA GLN A 58 -1.19 -3.63 14.07
C GLN A 58 -2.43 -2.78 13.75
N HIS A 59 -2.43 -2.07 12.62
CA HIS A 59 -3.44 -1.03 12.36
C HIS A 59 -4.47 -1.47 11.33
N ILE A 60 -5.74 -1.14 11.58
CA ILE A 60 -6.80 -1.33 10.59
C ILE A 60 -6.67 -0.24 9.53
N LEU A 61 -6.87 -0.63 8.27
CA LEU A 61 -6.98 0.31 7.14
C LEU A 61 -8.33 1.04 7.23
N SER A 62 -8.43 1.99 8.16
CA SER A 62 -9.65 2.71 8.50
C SER A 62 -9.97 3.81 7.48
N ARG A 63 -11.20 4.34 7.56
CA ARG A 63 -11.60 5.50 6.75
C ARG A 63 -10.71 6.71 6.98
N ASP A 64 -10.27 6.95 8.22
CA ASP A 64 -9.40 8.08 8.54
C ASP A 64 -8.02 7.93 7.89
N LYS A 65 -7.45 6.72 7.91
CA LYS A 65 -6.20 6.40 7.22
C LYS A 65 -6.35 6.60 5.70
N TRP A 66 -7.48 6.19 5.14
CA TRP A 66 -7.79 6.39 3.72
C TRP A 66 -7.84 7.88 3.34
N LEU A 67 -8.60 8.68 4.09
CA LEU A 67 -8.73 10.12 3.87
C LEU A 67 -7.37 10.84 4.01
N ALA A 68 -6.54 10.42 4.97
CA ALA A 68 -5.20 10.97 5.13
C ALA A 68 -4.29 10.67 3.93
N ALA A 69 -4.41 9.48 3.33
CA ALA A 69 -3.69 9.12 2.12
C ALA A 69 -4.18 9.91 0.89
N GLU A 70 -5.50 10.09 0.74
CA GLU A 70 -6.06 10.94 -0.31
C GLU A 70 -5.57 12.39 -0.23
N ALA A 71 -5.53 12.97 0.98
CA ALA A 71 -4.98 14.30 1.21
C ALA A 71 -3.52 14.39 0.75
N ARG A 72 -2.67 13.43 1.16
CA ARG A 72 -1.25 13.38 0.75
C ARG A 72 -1.06 13.25 -0.77
N LEU A 73 -1.96 12.55 -1.44
CA LEU A 73 -1.90 12.36 -2.89
C LEU A 73 -2.34 13.63 -3.63
N THR A 74 -3.34 14.33 -3.12
CA THR A 74 -3.84 15.58 -3.71
C THR A 74 -2.79 16.71 -3.64
N ASP A 75 -1.96 16.72 -2.59
CA ASP A 75 -0.88 17.70 -2.42
C ASP A 75 0.36 17.42 -3.31
N LYS A 76 0.43 16.27 -3.99
CA LYS A 76 1.57 15.85 -4.82
C LYS A 76 1.38 16.15 -6.33
N ASP A 77 0.19 16.57 -6.74
CA ASP A 77 -0.17 16.96 -8.11
C ASP A 77 0.01 18.47 -8.34
#